data_AF-A0A1V4SZN4-F1
#
_entry.id   AF-A0A1V4SZN4-F1
#
_cell.length_a   1.000
_cell.length_b   1.000
_cell.length_c   1.000
_cell.angle_alpha   90.00
_cell.angle_beta   90.00
_cell.angle_gamma   90.00
#
_symmetry.space_group_name_H-M   'P 1'
#
loop_
_entity.id
_entity.type
_entity.pdbx_description
1 polymer ?
#
loop_
_entity_poly.entity_id
_entity_poly.type
_entity_poly.pdbx_seq_one_letter_code
_entity_poly.pdbx_strand_id
1 'polypeptide(L)'
;GANLIIGRELPFSRVQSLLRSLQGQLDTRPIAHDYRAALAAALTDEVRGYLPVAAFCDRIEAVLARGAVLDLPHVLAKITLLPDLAHAQALTYCAPRRAGDVATADAAHLYVFLFACRLPDADVALGHIFT
;
A
#
# COMPACT_ATOMS: atom_id res chain seq x y z
N GLY A 1 -8.70 -16.34 5.10
CA GLY A 1 -8.33 -15.66 6.37
C GLY A 1 -9.52 -14.88 6.91
N ALA A 2 -9.91 -13.81 6.21
CA ALA A 2 -11.23 -13.18 6.35
C ALA A 2 -11.94 -13.20 4.99
N ASN A 3 -13.25 -13.44 4.97
CA ASN A 3 -14.04 -13.45 3.73
C ASN A 3 -14.37 -12.04 3.23
N LEU A 4 -14.56 -11.08 4.16
CA LEU A 4 -14.93 -9.71 3.86
C LEU A 4 -14.45 -8.76 4.96
N ILE A 5 -13.98 -7.58 4.58
CA ILE A 5 -13.71 -6.45 5.48
C ILE A 5 -14.83 -5.42 5.29
N ILE A 6 -15.45 -5.00 6.38
CA ILE A 6 -16.56 -4.03 6.36
C ILE A 6 -16.03 -2.70 6.88
N GLY A 7 -16.13 -1.66 6.06
CA GLY A 7 -15.74 -0.30 6.45
C GLY A 7 -16.64 0.28 7.54
N ARG A 8 -16.05 1.07 8.45
CA ARG A 8 -16.73 1.66 9.61
C ARG A 8 -17.94 2.53 9.25
N GLU A 9 -17.89 3.21 8.11
CA GLU A 9 -18.90 4.20 7.68
C GLU A 9 -20.09 3.57 6.91
N LEU A 10 -20.17 2.24 6.82
CA LEU A 10 -21.28 1.58 6.10
C LEU A 10 -22.58 1.60 6.90
N PRO A 11 -23.73 1.94 6.29
CA PRO A 11 -25.02 1.90 6.98
C PRO A 11 -25.41 0.46 7.33
N PHE A 12 -26.13 0.29 8.45
CA PHE A 12 -26.47 -1.02 9.00
C PHE A 12 -27.20 -1.95 8.00
N SER A 13 -28.11 -1.40 7.20
CA SER A 13 -28.83 -2.15 6.17
C SER A 13 -27.89 -2.75 5.11
N ARG A 14 -26.79 -2.05 4.79
CA ARG A 14 -25.76 -2.55 3.86
C ARG A 14 -24.93 -3.64 4.49
N VAL A 15 -24.58 -3.50 5.78
CA VAL A 15 -23.90 -4.55 6.55
C VAL A 15 -24.72 -5.84 6.56
N GLN A 16 -26.02 -5.77 6.86
CA GLN A 16 -26.91 -6.95 6.84
C GLN A 16 -26.97 -7.62 5.46
N SER A 17 -26.97 -6.84 4.39
CA SER A 17 -26.98 -7.37 3.03
C SER A 17 -25.67 -8.09 2.68
N LEU A 18 -24.54 -7.54 3.09
CA LEU A 18 -23.23 -8.16 2.93
C LEU A 18 -23.13 -9.48 3.73
N LEU A 19 -23.61 -9.51 4.97
CA LEU A 19 -23.65 -10.73 5.78
C LEU A 19 -24.49 -11.84 5.14
N ARG A 20 -25.64 -11.49 4.53
CA ARG A 20 -26.44 -12.46 3.77
C ARG A 20 -25.70 -12.98 2.55
N SER A 21 -24.97 -12.14 1.83
CA SER A 21 -24.19 -12.58 0.66
C SER A 21 -23.05 -13.54 0.98
N LEU A 22 -22.60 -13.59 2.24
CA LEU A 22 -21.56 -14.52 2.69
C LEU A 22 -22.09 -15.91 3.07
N GLN A 23 -23.41 -16.07 3.23
CA GLN A 23 -24.00 -17.35 3.63
C GLN A 23 -23.73 -18.41 2.54
N GLY A 24 -23.14 -19.54 2.95
CA GLY A 24 -22.80 -20.63 2.03
C GLY A 24 -21.48 -20.44 1.26
N GLN A 25 -20.76 -19.33 1.46
CA GLN A 25 -19.43 -19.16 0.87
C GLN A 25 -18.41 -20.05 1.59
N LEU A 26 -17.65 -20.83 0.82
CA LEU A 26 -16.48 -21.57 1.30
C LEU A 26 -15.22 -20.82 0.87
N ASP A 27 -14.37 -20.47 1.84
CA ASP A 27 -13.06 -19.88 1.54
C ASP A 27 -12.06 -21.00 1.20
N THR A 28 -11.77 -21.17 -0.08
CA THR A 28 -10.83 -22.19 -0.58
C THR A 28 -9.43 -21.63 -0.81
N ARG A 29 -9.19 -20.36 -0.46
CA ARG A 29 -7.87 -19.74 -0.63
C ARG A 29 -6.84 -20.46 0.24
N PRO A 30 -5.62 -20.69 -0.28
CA PRO A 30 -4.56 -21.32 0.49
C PRO A 30 -4.27 -20.48 1.73
N ILE A 31 -4.23 -21.14 2.89
CA ILE A 31 -3.80 -20.53 4.15
C ILE A 31 -2.30 -20.80 4.27
N ALA A 32 -1.53 -19.75 4.55
CA ALA A 32 -0.10 -19.90 4.79
C ALA A 32 0.15 -20.93 5.90
N HIS A 33 1.02 -21.91 5.63
CA HIS A 33 1.32 -22.99 6.58
C HIS A 33 1.98 -22.46 7.87
N ASP A 34 2.76 -21.38 7.75
CA ASP A 34 3.31 -20.62 8.88
C ASP A 34 2.65 -19.23 8.97
N TYR A 35 1.71 -19.10 9.89
CA TYR A 35 1.01 -17.83 10.12
C TYR A 35 1.93 -16.74 10.66
N ARG A 36 3.02 -17.08 11.36
CA ARG A 36 3.94 -16.09 11.93
C ARG A 36 4.78 -15.46 10.84
N ALA A 37 5.29 -16.28 9.92
CA ALA A 37 5.96 -15.80 8.72
C ALA A 37 5.03 -14.93 7.86
N ALA A 38 3.78 -15.37 7.68
CA ALA A 38 2.76 -14.59 6.98
C ALA A 38 2.47 -13.25 7.69
N LEU A 39 2.29 -13.26 9.01
CA LEU A 39 2.06 -12.03 9.75
C LEU A 39 3.28 -11.08 9.66
N ALA A 40 4.49 -11.60 9.80
CA ALA A 40 5.71 -10.81 9.70
C ALA A 40 5.91 -10.19 8.30
N ALA A 41 5.53 -10.90 7.23
CA ALA A 41 5.57 -10.38 5.87
C ALA A 41 4.48 -9.34 5.59
N ALA A 42 3.31 -9.45 6.25
CA ALA A 42 2.22 -8.50 6.13
C ALA A 42 2.39 -7.24 6.99
N LEU A 43 3.16 -7.32 8.08
CA LEU A 43 3.48 -6.19 8.94
C LEU A 43 4.65 -5.39 8.33
N THR A 44 4.42 -4.09 8.13
CA THR A 44 5.47 -3.16 7.69
C THR A 44 6.26 -2.69 8.89
N ASP A 45 7.59 -2.55 8.78
CA ASP A 45 8.31 -1.68 9.73
C ASP A 45 7.73 -0.26 9.66
N GLU A 46 7.77 0.48 10.77
CA GLU A 46 7.18 1.81 10.94
C GLU A 46 7.79 2.92 10.04
N VAL A 47 8.62 2.56 9.07
CA VAL A 47 9.21 3.46 8.10
C VAL A 47 8.11 3.98 7.16
N ARG A 48 8.03 5.31 7.04
CA ARG A 48 7.09 6.02 6.16
C ARG A 48 7.70 7.33 5.70
N GLY A 49 7.18 7.87 4.60
CA GLY A 49 7.56 9.18 4.10
C GLY A 49 8.82 9.16 3.22
N TYR A 50 9.54 10.28 3.18
CA TYR A 50 10.69 10.43 2.30
C TYR A 50 11.88 9.55 2.73
N LEU A 51 12.49 8.87 1.76
CA LEU A 51 13.77 8.17 1.90
C LEU A 51 14.75 8.64 0.80
N PRO A 52 16.06 8.75 1.11
CA PRO A 52 17.08 8.87 0.08
C PRO A 52 17.04 7.69 -0.89
N VAL A 53 17.38 7.93 -2.17
CA VAL A 53 17.20 6.94 -3.25
C VAL A 53 17.80 5.56 -2.93
N ALA A 54 19.02 5.50 -2.38
CA ALA A 54 19.64 4.22 -2.00
C ALA A 54 18.81 3.47 -0.95
N ALA A 55 18.43 4.16 0.14
CA ALA A 55 17.60 3.59 1.19
C ALA A 55 16.20 3.20 0.70
N PHE A 56 15.64 3.93 -0.27
CA PHE A 56 14.37 3.61 -0.91
C PHE A 56 14.46 2.30 -1.71
N CYS A 57 15.50 2.13 -2.53
CA CYS A 57 15.73 0.90 -3.29
C CYS A 57 15.93 -0.31 -2.37
N ASP A 58 16.87 -0.21 -1.41
CA ASP A 58 17.15 -1.26 -0.43
C ASP A 58 15.87 -1.67 0.32
N ARG A 59 15.03 -0.69 0.64
CA ARG A 59 13.77 -0.92 1.33
C ARG A 59 12.78 -1.71 0.48
N ILE A 60 12.58 -1.31 -0.77
CA ILE A 60 11.63 -1.99 -1.68
C ILE A 60 12.10 -3.42 -1.93
N GLU A 61 13.38 -3.64 -2.17
CA GLU A 61 13.94 -4.98 -2.33
C GLU A 61 13.67 -5.86 -1.10
N ALA A 62 13.92 -5.32 0.11
CA ALA A 62 13.63 -6.04 1.34
C ALA A 62 12.13 -6.34 1.52
N VAL A 63 11.25 -5.41 1.15
CA VAL A 63 9.79 -5.61 1.19
C VAL A 63 9.36 -6.71 0.22
N LEU A 64 9.83 -6.65 -1.02
CA LEU A 64 9.49 -7.64 -2.06
C LEU A 64 10.01 -9.03 -1.69
N ALA A 65 11.24 -9.13 -1.18
CA ALA A 65 11.82 -10.38 -0.72
C ALA A 65 11.02 -11.02 0.43
N ARG A 66 10.55 -10.21 1.39
CA ARG A 66 9.68 -10.68 2.48
C ARG A 66 8.27 -11.05 2.00
N GLY A 67 7.72 -10.23 1.10
CA GLY A 67 6.34 -10.35 0.59
C GLY A 67 6.13 -11.49 -0.42
N ALA A 68 7.21 -12.07 -0.97
CA ALA A 68 7.15 -13.16 -1.95
C ALA A 68 6.33 -14.39 -1.49
N VAL A 69 6.24 -14.61 -0.17
CA VAL A 69 5.47 -15.73 0.41
C VAL A 69 3.95 -15.48 0.35
N LEU A 70 3.52 -14.22 0.29
CA LEU A 70 2.11 -13.83 0.39
C LEU A 70 1.53 -13.24 -0.90
N ASP A 71 2.35 -13.04 -1.92
CA ASP A 71 1.96 -12.38 -3.17
C ASP A 71 1.20 -11.06 -2.89
N LEU A 72 1.69 -10.29 -1.91
CA LEU A 72 1.07 -9.03 -1.54
C LEU A 72 1.21 -8.04 -2.70
N PRO A 73 0.11 -7.46 -3.21
CA PRO A 73 0.20 -6.50 -4.29
C PRO A 73 0.84 -5.22 -3.77
N HIS A 74 1.78 -4.69 -4.54
CA HIS A 74 2.43 -3.41 -4.30
C HIS A 74 2.32 -2.55 -5.55
N VAL A 75 2.32 -1.24 -5.37
CA VAL A 75 2.33 -0.29 -6.50
C VAL A 75 3.53 0.64 -6.34
N LEU A 76 4.31 0.78 -7.41
CA LEU A 76 5.30 1.84 -7.55
C LEU A 76 4.78 2.86 -8.56
N ALA A 77 4.42 4.04 -8.07
CA ALA A 77 4.00 5.15 -8.92
C ALA A 77 5.21 6.02 -9.27
N LYS A 78 5.42 6.25 -10.57
CA LYS A 78 6.37 7.24 -11.09
C LYS A 78 5.58 8.47 -11.55
N ILE A 79 5.86 9.62 -10.96
CA ILE A 79 5.15 10.86 -11.20
C ILE A 79 6.13 11.85 -11.81
N THR A 80 5.85 12.31 -13.01
CA THR A 80 6.66 13.32 -13.69
C THR A 80 6.35 14.70 -13.14
N LEU A 81 7.39 15.43 -12.74
CA LEU A 81 7.26 16.80 -12.25
C LEU A 81 7.01 17.77 -13.41
N LEU A 82 6.29 18.85 -13.12
CA LEU A 82 6.20 19.98 -14.04
C LEU A 82 7.59 20.60 -14.22
N PRO A 83 7.93 21.14 -15.41
CA PRO A 83 9.26 21.68 -15.69
C PRO A 83 9.73 22.75 -14.70
N ASP A 84 8.79 23.55 -14.19
CA ASP A 84 9.08 24.66 -13.27
C ASP A 84 8.98 24.27 -11.79
N LEU A 85 8.67 23.01 -11.48
CA LEU A 85 8.50 22.52 -10.11
C LEU A 85 9.74 21.76 -9.65
N ALA A 86 10.46 22.34 -8.68
CA ALA A 86 11.58 21.64 -8.06
C ALA A 86 11.11 20.41 -7.26
N HIS A 87 11.85 19.30 -7.34
CA HIS A 87 11.56 18.07 -6.60
C HIS A 87 11.43 18.28 -5.09
N ALA A 88 12.25 19.16 -4.51
CA ALA A 88 12.17 19.50 -3.08
C ALA A 88 10.82 20.14 -2.71
N GLN A 89 10.27 20.99 -3.59
CA GLN A 89 8.94 21.57 -3.43
C GLN A 89 7.85 20.54 -3.68
N ALA A 90 8.01 19.67 -4.67
CA ALA A 90 7.04 18.59 -4.92
C ALA A 90 6.91 17.64 -3.70
N LEU A 91 8.03 17.36 -3.02
CA LEU A 91 8.05 16.55 -1.81
C LEU A 91 7.29 17.20 -0.64
N THR A 92 7.17 18.53 -0.57
CA THR A 92 6.37 19.16 0.51
C THR A 92 4.89 18.85 0.40
N TYR A 93 4.41 18.56 -0.81
CA TYR A 93 3.04 18.13 -1.06
C TYR A 93 2.87 16.60 -0.92
N CYS A 94 3.96 15.83 -0.81
CA CYS A 94 3.92 14.38 -0.71
C CYS A 94 4.01 13.94 0.76
N ALA A 95 2.88 13.55 1.34
CA ALA A 95 2.80 13.15 2.75
C ALA A 95 2.22 11.73 2.93
N PRO A 96 3.03 10.67 2.70
CA PRO A 96 2.63 9.30 3.02
C PRO A 96 2.29 9.13 4.51
N ARG A 97 1.02 8.88 4.84
CA ARG A 97 0.55 8.79 6.23
C ARG A 97 0.61 7.37 6.80
N ARG A 98 0.43 6.37 5.94
CA ARG A 98 0.38 4.95 6.29
C ARG A 98 1.80 4.38 6.40
N ALA A 99 2.03 3.55 7.42
CA ALA A 99 3.28 2.82 7.57
C ALA A 99 3.53 1.92 6.34
N GLY A 100 4.77 1.89 5.87
CA GLY A 100 5.18 1.16 4.66
C GLY A 100 5.08 1.95 3.37
N ASP A 101 4.29 3.03 3.32
CA ASP A 101 4.25 3.92 2.15
C ASP A 101 5.44 4.88 2.23
N VAL A 102 6.30 4.82 1.22
CA VAL A 102 7.55 5.60 1.17
C VAL A 102 7.66 6.32 -0.16
N ALA A 103 8.38 7.43 -0.15
CA ALA A 103 8.61 8.24 -1.34
C ALA A 103 10.08 8.59 -1.51
N THR A 104 10.52 8.76 -2.75
CA THR A 104 11.80 9.37 -3.08
C THR A 104 11.66 10.26 -4.31
N ALA A 105 12.72 10.96 -4.68
CA ALA A 105 12.71 11.90 -5.78
C ALA A 105 14.04 11.89 -6.55
N ASP A 106 13.96 12.14 -7.85
CA ASP A 106 15.09 12.55 -8.68
C ASP A 106 14.88 14.00 -9.18
N ALA A 107 15.69 14.45 -10.14
CA ALA A 107 15.60 15.81 -10.67
C ALA A 107 14.26 16.12 -11.38
N ALA A 108 13.58 15.11 -11.94
CA ALA A 108 12.41 15.27 -12.79
C ALA A 108 11.19 14.43 -12.35
N HIS A 109 11.35 13.55 -11.35
CA HIS A 109 10.29 12.62 -10.95
C HIS A 109 10.20 12.45 -9.43
N LEU A 110 8.98 12.17 -8.98
CA LEU A 110 8.71 11.54 -7.69
C LEU A 110 8.40 10.06 -7.90
N TYR A 111 8.88 9.24 -6.96
CA TYR A 111 8.58 7.82 -6.90
C TYR A 111 7.88 7.56 -5.57
N VAL A 112 6.68 7.00 -5.61
CA VAL A 112 5.91 6.64 -4.43
C VAL A 112 5.65 5.14 -4.44
N PHE A 113 6.13 4.45 -3.42
CA PHE A 113 5.86 3.05 -3.21
C PHE A 113 4.71 2.88 -2.22
N LEU A 114 3.67 2.18 -2.64
CA LEU A 114 2.46 1.91 -1.86
C LEU A 114 2.48 0.45 -1.40
N PHE A 115 2.60 0.24 -0.09
CA PHE A 115 2.65 -1.09 0.49
C PHE A 115 1.26 -1.74 0.54
N ALA A 116 1.17 -3.02 0.18
CA ALA A 116 -0.08 -3.79 0.18
C ALA A 116 -1.23 -3.01 -0.51
N CYS A 117 -0.93 -2.41 -1.66
CA CYS A 117 -1.85 -1.61 -2.47
C CYS A 117 -2.07 -2.31 -3.81
N ARG A 118 -3.32 -2.43 -4.23
CA ARG A 118 -3.67 -2.97 -5.55
C ARG A 118 -3.67 -1.84 -6.57
N LEU A 119 -3.30 -2.15 -7.80
CA LEU A 119 -3.26 -1.16 -8.89
C LEU A 119 -4.57 -0.36 -9.06
N PRO A 120 -5.78 -0.95 -8.97
CA PRO A 120 -7.04 -0.19 -9.08
C PRO A 120 -7.28 0.80 -7.93
N ASP A 121 -6.63 0.61 -6.78
CA ASP A 121 -6.76 1.47 -5.60
C ASP A 121 -5.66 2.56 -5.56
N ALA A 122 -4.72 2.54 -6.51
CA ALA A 122 -3.53 3.40 -6.50
C ALA A 122 -3.88 4.88 -6.59
N ASP A 123 -4.78 5.27 -7.50
CA ASP A 123 -5.16 6.67 -7.70
C ASP A 123 -5.82 7.27 -6.44
N VAL A 124 -6.65 6.47 -5.76
CA VAL A 124 -7.28 6.86 -4.48
C VAL A 124 -6.23 7.02 -3.39
N ALA A 125 -5.28 6.08 -3.28
CA ALA A 125 -4.19 6.17 -2.33
C ALA A 125 -3.31 7.41 -2.56
N LEU A 126 -2.94 7.69 -3.81
CA LEU A 126 -2.16 8.88 -4.18
C LEU A 126 -2.93 10.16 -3.86
N GLY A 127 -4.25 10.20 -4.09
CA GLY A 127 -5.10 11.34 -3.72
C GLY A 127 -5.14 11.63 -2.21
N HIS A 128 -4.80 10.66 -1.35
CA HIS A 128 -4.66 10.88 0.10
C HIS A 128 -3.24 11.27 0.52
N ILE A 129 -2.25 11.00 -0.31
CA ILE A 129 -0.83 11.30 -0.06
C ILE A 129 -0.49 12.72 -0.50
N PHE A 130 -1.04 13.17 -1.63
CA PHE A 130 -0.80 14.50 -2.17
C PHE A 130 -1.85 15.49 -1.66
N THR A 131 -1.42 16.56 -0.99
CA THR A 131 -2.27 17.65 -0.46
C THR A 131 -1.76 19.01 -0.89
#